data_AF-A0A816H2D5-F1
#
_entry.id   AF-A0A816H2D5-F1
#
_cell.length_a   1.000
_cell.length_b   1.000
_cell.length_c   1.000
_cell.angle_alpha   90.00
_cell.angle_beta   90.00
_cell.angle_gamma   90.00
#
_symmetry.space_group_name_H-M   'P 1'
#
loop_
_entity.id
_entity.type
_entity.pdbx_description
1 polymer ?
#
loop_
_entity_poly.entity_id
_entity_poly.type
_entity_poly.pdbx_seq_one_letter_code
_entity_poly.pdbx_strand_id
1 'polypeptide(L)' 'MMTIFCALFVLLYTSTISSLELKKLSSCQTALGMQSGSIPDSAISASSSYDSNSVGPKASRARTEQYGGAWCPLNQIT' A
#
# COMPACT_ATOMS: atom_id res chain seq x y z
N MET A 1 1.37 -30.86 35.11
CA MET A 1 2.68 -30.57 34.46
C MET A 1 2.65 -30.94 32.98
N MET A 2 2.44 -32.22 32.61
CA MET A 2 2.35 -32.69 31.20
C MET A 2 1.31 -31.94 30.34
N THR A 3 0.14 -31.64 30.90
CA THR A 3 -0.95 -30.95 30.19
C THR A 3 -0.64 -29.49 29.83
N ILE A 4 0.10 -28.80 30.70
CA ILE A 4 0.52 -27.41 30.48
C ILE A 4 1.56 -27.35 29.37
N PHE A 5 2.54 -28.26 29.37
CA PHE A 5 3.53 -28.34 28.29
C PHE A 5 2.88 -28.62 26.94
N CYS A 6 1.88 -29.51 26.90
CA CYS A 6 1.15 -29.82 25.68
C CYS A 6 0.35 -28.60 25.17
N ALA A 7 -0.34 -27.89 26.07
CA ALA A 7 -1.09 -26.68 25.72
C ALA A 7 -0.19 -25.56 25.16
N LEU A 8 0.98 -25.34 25.77
CA LEU A 8 1.95 -24.35 25.29
C LEU A 8 2.50 -24.72 23.91
N PHE A 9 2.83 -26.00 23.69
CA PHE A 9 3.32 -26.47 22.40
C PHE A 9 2.27 -26.32 21.29
N VAL A 10 1.00 -26.62 21.60
CA VAL A 10 -0.12 -26.42 20.67
C VAL A 10 -0.32 -24.94 20.35
N LEU A 11 -0.27 -24.04 21.34
CA LEU A 11 -0.42 -22.59 21.13
C LEU A 11 0.72 -21.97 20.29
N LEU A 12 1.96 -22.42 20.52
CA LEU A 12 3.11 -22.00 19.72
C LEU A 12 3.04 -22.54 18.28
N TYR A 13 2.57 -23.77 18.11
CA TYR A 13 2.39 -24.38 16.80
C TYR A 13 1.26 -23.73 15.99
N THR A 14 0.12 -23.40 16.61
CA THR A 14 -0.97 -22.73 15.90
C THR A 14 -0.63 -21.29 15.52
N SER A 15 0.04 -20.53 16.40
CA SER A 15 0.49 -19.16 16.11
C SER A 15 1.54 -19.10 14.98
N THR A 16 2.44 -20.08 14.92
CA THR A 16 3.41 -20.20 13.81
C THR A 16 2.73 -20.57 12.49
N ILE A 17 1.69 -21.42 12.50
CA ILE A 17 0.90 -21.72 11.30
C ILE A 17 0.15 -20.47 10.80
N SER A 18 -0.53 -19.73 11.69
CA SER A 18 -1.26 -18.51 11.32
C SER A 18 -0.36 -17.43 10.72
N SER A 19 0.87 -17.28 11.25
CA SER A 19 1.83 -16.32 10.71
C SER A 19 2.42 -16.73 9.35
N LEU A 20 2.43 -18.03 9.02
CA LEU A 20 2.86 -18.55 7.73
C LEU A 20 1.83 -18.27 6.62
N GLU A 21 0.55 -18.46 6.92
CA GLU A 21 -0.58 -18.15 6.02
C GLU A 21 -0.58 -16.66 5.63
N LEU A 22 -0.34 -15.76 6.58
CA LEU A 22 -0.26 -14.31 6.32
C LEU A 22 0.93 -13.93 5.43
N LYS A 23 2.09 -14.59 5.60
CA LYS A 23 3.28 -14.36 4.78
C LYS A 23 3.11 -14.83 3.33
N LYS A 24 2.20 -15.76 3.05
CA LYS A 24 2.00 -16.27 1.69
C LYS A 24 1.24 -15.29 0.79
N LEU A 25 0.36 -14.47 1.38
CA LEU A 25 -0.36 -13.42 0.66
C LEU A 25 0.51 -12.16 0.44
N SER A 26 1.54 -11.96 1.29
CA SER A 26 2.34 -10.73 1.28
C SER A 26 3.18 -10.52 0.02
N SER A 27 3.56 -11.59 -0.70
CA SER A 27 4.40 -11.47 -1.90
C SER A 27 3.72 -10.65 -3.01
N CYS A 28 2.38 -10.73 -3.12
CA CYS A 28 1.61 -9.94 -4.09
C CYS A 28 1.02 -8.66 -3.48
N GLN A 29 1.05 -8.51 -2.15
CA GLN A 29 0.52 -7.36 -1.42
C GLN A 29 1.61 -6.40 -0.92
N THR A 30 2.76 -6.36 -1.60
CA THR A 30 3.82 -5.41 -1.29
C THR A 30 3.65 -4.09 -2.04
N ALA A 31 4.16 -3.00 -1.47
CA ALA A 31 4.14 -1.70 -2.14
C ALA A 31 5.05 -1.72 -3.37
N LEU A 32 4.52 -1.29 -4.53
CA LEU A 32 5.24 -1.31 -5.80
C LEU A 32 6.09 -0.07 -6.07
N GLY A 33 5.90 1.02 -5.31
CA GLY A 33 6.72 2.22 -5.45
C GLY A 33 5.99 3.55 -5.65
N MET A 34 4.65 3.54 -5.64
CA MET A 34 3.85 4.78 -5.77
C MET A 34 4.12 5.76 -4.63
N GLN A 35 4.16 5.30 -3.37
CA GLN A 35 4.43 6.18 -2.23
C GLN A 35 5.93 6.48 -2.08
N SER A 36 6.81 5.50 -2.28
CA SER A 36 8.25 5.66 -2.03
C SER A 36 9.00 6.46 -3.10
N GLY A 37 8.39 6.71 -4.26
CA GLY A 37 9.07 7.33 -5.40
C GLY A 37 9.84 6.35 -6.28
N SER A 38 9.83 5.04 -5.96
CA SER A 38 10.48 4.03 -6.81
C SER A 38 9.85 3.95 -8.21
N ILE A 39 8.54 4.23 -8.32
CA ILE A 39 7.91 4.57 -9.60
C ILE A 39 8.15 6.07 -9.82
N PRO A 40 8.90 6.49 -10.86
CA PRO A 40 9.24 7.89 -11.08
C PRO A 40 8.05 8.70 -11.61
N ASP A 41 8.05 10.02 -11.40
CA ASP A 41 6.98 10.91 -11.86
C ASP A 41 6.74 10.82 -13.38
N SER A 42 7.79 10.60 -14.15
CA SER A 42 7.72 10.44 -15.62
C SER A 42 6.96 9.19 -16.06
N ALA A 43 6.80 8.19 -15.18
CA ALA A 43 6.00 7.00 -15.44
C ALA A 43 4.51 7.17 -15.07
N ILE A 44 4.13 8.31 -14.48
CA ILE A 44 2.76 8.57 -14.04
C ILE A 44 2.11 9.59 -14.98
N SER A 45 1.10 9.14 -15.71
CA SER A 45 0.32 9.97 -16.64
C SER A 45 -1.17 9.83 -16.37
N ALA A 46 -1.95 10.87 -16.71
CA ALA A 46 -3.40 10.80 -16.75
C ALA A 46 -3.91 11.38 -18.07
N SER A 47 -5.13 11.05 -18.44
CA SER A 47 -5.79 11.58 -19.64
C SER A 47 -6.09 13.07 -19.54
N SER A 48 -6.23 13.60 -18.32
CA SER A 48 -6.48 15.02 -18.06
C SER A 48 -6.10 15.40 -16.62
N SER A 49 -5.96 16.70 -16.36
CA SER A 49 -5.78 17.25 -15.02
C SER A 49 -6.39 18.65 -14.93
N TYR A 50 -6.96 19.01 -13.77
CA TYR A 50 -7.45 20.37 -13.50
C TYR A 50 -6.33 21.41 -13.56
N ASP A 51 -5.24 21.15 -12.84
CA ASP A 51 -3.98 21.88 -12.98
C ASP A 51 -2.82 20.87 -12.93
N SER A 52 -1.98 20.87 -13.96
CA SER A 52 -0.87 19.92 -14.08
C SER A 52 0.23 20.17 -13.05
N ASN A 53 0.34 21.39 -12.52
CA ASN A 53 1.37 21.74 -11.54
C ASN A 53 0.96 21.39 -10.12
N SER A 54 -0.28 21.71 -9.73
CA SER A 54 -0.78 21.50 -8.36
C SER A 54 -1.41 20.13 -8.17
N VAL A 55 -2.29 19.69 -9.08
CA VAL A 55 -3.08 18.46 -8.93
C VAL A 55 -2.90 17.54 -10.14
N GLY A 56 -1.69 17.55 -10.70
CA GLY A 56 -1.29 16.71 -11.81
C GLY A 56 -1.08 15.24 -11.41
N PRO A 57 -0.82 14.34 -12.38
CA PRO A 57 -0.73 12.90 -12.12
C PRO A 57 0.33 12.54 -11.07
N LYS A 58 1.46 13.27 -11.04
CA LYS A 58 2.53 13.10 -10.05
C LYS A 58 2.10 13.30 -8.59
N ALA A 59 1.02 14.04 -8.35
CA ALA A 59 0.48 14.28 -7.02
C ALA A 59 -0.42 13.13 -6.52
N SER A 60 -0.67 12.09 -7.33
CA SER A 60 -1.50 10.92 -6.98
C SER A 60 -0.85 9.91 -6.01
N ARG A 61 0.22 10.30 -5.32
CA ARG A 61 0.98 9.40 -4.43
C ARG A 61 0.30 9.28 -3.07
N ALA A 62 0.04 8.06 -2.63
CA ALA A 62 -0.57 7.81 -1.33
C ALA A 62 0.26 8.41 -0.18
N ARG A 63 -0.43 8.94 0.85
CA ARG A 63 0.16 9.46 2.10
C ARG A 63 1.22 10.55 1.89
N THR A 64 1.03 11.39 0.87
CA THR A 64 1.94 12.47 0.51
C THR A 64 1.14 13.73 0.28
N GLU A 65 1.56 14.85 0.86
CA GLU A 65 0.93 16.17 0.72
C GLU A 65 1.73 17.08 -0.22
N GLN A 66 2.37 16.50 -1.24
CA GLN A 66 3.10 17.29 -2.24
C GLN A 66 2.11 17.96 -3.19
N TYR A 67 2.36 19.23 -3.52
CA TYR A 67 1.50 20.03 -4.37
C TYR A 67 0.08 20.15 -3.76
N GLY A 68 -0.96 19.73 -4.46
CA GLY A 68 -2.34 19.67 -3.97
C GLY A 68 -2.69 18.36 -3.25
N GLY A 69 -1.72 17.47 -3.00
CA GLY A 69 -1.88 16.22 -2.23
C GLY A 69 -2.66 15.10 -2.93
N ALA A 70 -3.19 15.37 -4.14
CA ALA A 70 -3.93 14.42 -4.94
C ALA A 70 -3.88 14.77 -6.43
N TRP A 71 -4.39 13.88 -7.27
CA TRP A 71 -4.72 14.18 -8.66
C TRP A 71 -6.20 14.57 -8.79
N CYS A 72 -6.48 15.59 -9.60
CA CYS A 72 -7.85 15.96 -9.98
C CYS A 72 -8.02 15.93 -11.50
N PRO A 73 -9.09 15.32 -12.05
CA PRO A 73 -9.39 15.38 -13.49
C PRO A 73 -9.77 16.80 -13.92
N LEU A 74 -9.69 17.08 -15.23
CA LEU A 74 -10.05 18.39 -15.78
C LEU A 74 -11.51 18.76 -15.50
N ASN A 75 -12.43 17.82 -15.71
CA ASN A 75 -13.85 18.00 -15.45
C ASN A 75 -14.19 17.41 -14.08
N GLN A 76 -14.48 18.26 -13.10
CA GLN A 76 -14.86 17.86 -11.75
C GLN A 76 -16.37 17.60 -11.69
N ILE A 77 -16.78 16.62 -10.87
CA ILE A 77 -18.18 16.43 -10.52
C ILE A 77 -18.45 17.31 -9.29
N THR A 78 -19.34 18.29 -9.45
CA THR A 78 -19.79 19.19 -8.38
C THR A 78 -21.13 18.74 -7.84
#